data_AF-A0A7W0VS80-F1
#
_entry.id   AF-A0A7W0VS80-F1
#
_cell.length_a   1.000
_cell.length_b   1.000
_cell.length_c   1.000
_cell.angle_alpha   90.00
_cell.angle_beta   90.00
_cell.angle_gamma   90.00
#
_symmetry.space_group_name_H-M   'P 1'
#
loop_
_entity.id
_entity.type
_entity.pdbx_description
1 polymer ?
#
loop_
_entity_poly.entity_id
_entity_poly.type
_entity_poly.pdbx_seq_one_letter_code
_entity_poly.pdbx_strand_id
1 'polypeptide(L)'
;MTTEPQLVRRRSALGVSGWLLFVCLFLPTLRVCGDPMLPVQFPPTYGVYLGGLLVGILGFATLHRTRRGLFVGLSALYMASVFTFLALFMGGEISEAVGMVAGVILTGTLIIAVRKMSASSWSERAISIGCVVHATVSLGWSSLLAFDPEGLWGAMVAVGASSLMLFAAIGYAIGAAADARRATEPVPLPTARVV
;
A
#
# COMPACT_ATOMS: atom_id res chain seq x y z
N MET A 1 -20.55 -7.84 23.29
CA MET A 1 -20.13 -8.71 22.18
C MET A 1 -18.89 -8.08 21.56
N THR A 2 -17.74 -8.70 21.79
CA THR A 2 -16.39 -8.15 21.52
C THR A 2 -16.12 -8.10 20.01
N THR A 3 -16.07 -6.91 19.42
CA THR A 3 -15.77 -6.65 17.99
C THR A 3 -14.30 -6.88 17.58
N GLU A 4 -13.47 -7.35 18.51
CA GLU A 4 -12.03 -7.54 18.37
C GLU A 4 -11.56 -8.52 17.26
N PRO A 5 -12.23 -9.66 16.96
CA PRO A 5 -11.62 -10.68 16.08
C PRO A 5 -11.53 -10.26 14.60
N GLN A 6 -12.34 -9.31 14.14
CA GLN A 6 -12.34 -8.89 12.73
C GLN A 6 -11.19 -7.95 12.36
N LEU A 7 -10.75 -7.10 13.28
CA LEU A 7 -9.63 -6.17 13.05
C LEU A 7 -8.30 -6.92 12.93
N VAL A 8 -8.07 -7.89 13.81
CA VAL A 8 -6.84 -8.71 13.83
C VAL A 8 -6.70 -9.49 12.52
N ARG A 9 -7.79 -10.09 12.03
CA ARG A 9 -7.79 -10.88 10.78
C ARG A 9 -7.52 -10.05 9.52
N ARG A 10 -7.97 -8.79 9.47
CA ARG A 10 -7.73 -7.90 8.31
C ARG A 10 -6.28 -7.39 8.28
N ARG A 11 -5.70 -7.11 9.45
CA ARG A 11 -4.30 -6.68 9.57
C ARG A 11 -3.31 -7.79 9.23
N SER A 12 -3.58 -9.02 9.63
CA SER A 12 -2.73 -10.16 9.27
C SER A 12 -2.74 -10.43 7.77
N ALA A 13 -3.90 -10.34 7.11
CA ALA A 13 -3.98 -10.47 5.65
C ALA A 13 -3.15 -9.39 4.93
N LEU A 14 -3.22 -8.14 5.41
CA LEU A 14 -2.39 -7.05 4.91
C LEU A 14 -0.90 -7.32 5.13
N GLY A 15 -0.52 -7.77 6.34
CA GLY A 15 0.86 -8.13 6.69
C GLY A 15 1.44 -9.22 5.80
N VAL A 16 0.68 -10.32 5.61
CA VAL A 16 1.08 -11.43 4.73
C VAL A 16 1.23 -10.96 3.29
N SER A 17 0.29 -10.16 2.78
CA SER A 17 0.36 -9.66 1.40
C SER A 17 1.56 -8.73 1.17
N GLY A 18 1.87 -7.84 2.12
CA GLY A 18 3.07 -7.00 2.06
C GLY A 18 4.36 -7.81 2.12
N TRP A 19 4.40 -8.85 2.96
CA TRP A 19 5.54 -9.76 3.05
C TRP A 19 5.76 -10.57 1.77
N LEU A 20 4.68 -11.09 1.18
CA LEU A 20 4.74 -11.78 -0.11
C LEU A 20 5.29 -10.85 -1.20
N LEU A 21 4.85 -9.59 -1.22
CA LEU A 21 5.40 -8.60 -2.14
C LEU A 21 6.90 -8.41 -1.89
N PHE A 22 7.34 -8.26 -0.64
CA PHE A 22 8.77 -8.16 -0.34
C PHE A 22 9.59 -9.38 -0.82
N VAL A 23 9.07 -10.60 -0.66
CA VAL A 23 9.72 -11.81 -1.16
C VAL A 23 9.89 -11.78 -2.69
N CYS A 24 8.99 -11.12 -3.41
CA CYS A 24 9.11 -10.95 -4.86
C CYS A 24 10.34 -10.15 -5.29
N LEU A 25 10.99 -9.38 -4.39
CA LEU A 25 12.28 -8.72 -4.65
C LEU A 25 13.38 -9.71 -5.07
N PHE A 26 13.26 -10.96 -4.61
CA PHE A 26 14.22 -12.04 -4.83
C PHE A 26 13.76 -13.04 -5.89
N LEU A 27 12.62 -12.80 -6.55
CA LEU A 27 12.15 -13.61 -7.66
C LEU A 27 12.48 -12.92 -8.98
N PRO A 28 12.88 -13.66 -10.03
CA PRO A 28 13.15 -13.06 -11.32
C PRO A 28 11.84 -12.58 -11.95
N THR A 29 11.82 -11.30 -12.35
CA THR A 29 10.59 -10.63 -12.82
C THR A 29 10.63 -10.27 -14.30
N LEU A 30 11.82 -10.04 -14.86
CA LEU A 30 12.03 -9.63 -16.25
C LEU A 30 13.35 -10.18 -16.77
N ARG A 31 13.51 -10.26 -18.10
CA ARG A 31 14.81 -10.52 -18.74
C ARG A 31 15.42 -9.23 -19.24
N VAL A 32 16.73 -9.07 -19.06
CA VAL A 32 17.52 -7.99 -19.66
C VAL A 32 18.57 -8.64 -20.54
N CYS A 33 18.58 -8.33 -21.83
CA CYS A 33 19.46 -8.96 -22.82
C CYS A 33 19.34 -10.50 -22.87
N GLY A 34 18.16 -11.05 -22.56
CA GLY A 34 17.88 -12.49 -22.56
C GLY A 34 18.17 -13.21 -21.24
N ASP A 35 18.86 -12.57 -20.30
CA ASP A 35 19.16 -13.14 -18.99
C ASP A 35 18.10 -12.78 -17.95
N PRO A 36 17.66 -13.73 -17.10
CA PRO A 36 16.68 -13.46 -16.04
C PRO A 36 17.29 -12.54 -14.99
N MET A 37 16.65 -11.39 -14.76
CA MET A 37 17.12 -10.39 -13.81
C MET A 37 16.23 -10.32 -12.58
N LEU A 38 16.87 -10.22 -11.41
CA LEU A 38 16.20 -10.04 -10.13
C LEU A 38 15.93 -8.55 -9.90
N PRO A 39 14.75 -8.17 -9.34
CA PRO A 39 14.48 -6.80 -8.93
C PRO A 39 15.57 -6.20 -8.03
N VAL A 40 16.17 -7.00 -7.14
CA VAL A 40 17.27 -6.56 -6.26
C VAL A 40 18.52 -6.09 -7.02
N GLN A 41 18.64 -6.35 -8.32
CA GLN A 41 19.73 -5.86 -9.15
C GLN A 41 19.35 -4.58 -9.91
N PHE A 42 18.09 -4.16 -9.84
CA PHE A 42 17.55 -3.02 -10.57
C PHE A 42 16.96 -1.99 -9.57
N PRO A 43 17.76 -1.02 -9.09
CA PRO A 43 17.39 -0.06 -8.06
C PRO A 43 16.03 0.65 -8.25
N PRO A 44 15.60 1.00 -9.48
CA PRO A 44 14.29 1.62 -9.68
C PRO A 44 13.11 0.75 -9.20
N THR A 45 13.24 -0.57 -9.20
CA THR A 45 12.16 -1.48 -8.77
C THR A 45 12.00 -1.59 -7.25
N TYR A 46 12.97 -1.10 -6.47
CA TYR A 46 12.98 -1.32 -5.01
C TYR A 46 11.76 -0.73 -4.31
N GLY A 47 11.21 0.37 -4.83
CA GLY A 47 10.10 1.07 -4.18
C GLY A 47 8.86 0.18 -3.97
N VAL A 48 8.54 -0.70 -4.92
CA VAL A 48 7.38 -1.60 -4.82
C VAL A 48 7.59 -2.60 -3.69
N TYR A 49 8.74 -3.26 -3.71
CA TYR A 49 9.01 -4.39 -2.83
C TYR A 49 9.37 -3.95 -1.41
N LEU A 50 10.13 -2.85 -1.26
CA LEU A 50 10.40 -2.24 0.04
C LEU A 50 9.16 -1.58 0.63
N GLY A 51 8.27 -1.02 -0.21
CA GLY A 51 6.96 -0.58 0.23
C GLY A 51 6.10 -1.76 0.73
N GLY A 52 6.14 -2.90 0.03
CA GLY A 52 5.56 -4.16 0.49
C GLY A 52 6.08 -4.60 1.85
N LEU A 53 7.39 -4.55 2.07
CA LEU A 53 7.99 -4.84 3.38
C LEU A 53 7.46 -3.91 4.46
N LEU A 54 7.35 -2.61 4.18
CA LEU A 54 6.79 -1.63 5.12
C LEU A 54 5.32 -1.95 5.42
N VAL A 55 4.49 -2.27 4.43
CA VAL A 55 3.10 -2.71 4.65
C VAL A 55 3.06 -4.00 5.46
N GLY A 56 3.98 -4.92 5.20
CA GLY A 56 4.16 -6.16 5.96
C GLY A 56 4.41 -5.88 7.44
N ILE A 57 5.39 -5.02 7.72
CA ILE A 57 5.72 -4.57 9.07
C ILE A 57 4.53 -3.84 9.69
N LEU A 58 3.83 -2.96 8.97
CA LEU A 58 2.63 -2.26 9.48
C LEU A 58 1.47 -3.22 9.79
N GLY A 59 1.32 -4.29 9.01
CA GLY A 59 0.27 -5.29 9.17
C GLY A 59 0.56 -6.28 10.30
N PHE A 60 1.83 -6.68 10.49
CA PHE A 60 2.26 -7.59 11.55
C PHE A 60 2.59 -6.91 12.86
N ALA A 61 3.31 -5.78 12.80
CA ALA A 61 3.54 -4.98 13.98
C ALA A 61 2.21 -4.36 14.37
N THR A 62 1.73 -4.75 15.54
CA THR A 62 1.00 -3.82 16.39
C THR A 62 1.99 -2.70 16.71
N LEU A 63 2.19 -1.75 15.79
CA LEU A 63 2.88 -0.51 16.10
C LEU A 63 2.17 0.02 17.32
N HIS A 64 2.78 -0.19 18.49
CA HIS A 64 2.33 0.34 19.76
C HIS A 64 1.86 1.74 19.46
N ARG A 65 0.58 2.06 19.74
CA ARG A 65 -0.24 3.26 19.43
C ARG A 65 0.47 4.62 19.53
N THR A 66 1.68 4.71 19.04
CA THR A 66 2.64 5.77 19.20
C THR A 66 2.60 6.49 17.87
N ARG A 67 2.08 7.71 17.92
CA ARG A 67 1.90 8.57 16.75
C ARG A 67 3.17 8.70 15.90
N ARG A 68 4.35 8.55 16.54
CA ARG A 68 5.67 8.59 15.88
C ARG A 68 5.93 7.40 14.96
N GLY A 69 5.68 6.17 15.40
CA GLY A 69 5.93 4.99 14.56
C GLY A 69 4.99 4.94 13.35
N LEU A 70 3.75 5.37 13.55
CA LEU A 70 2.76 5.55 12.49
C LEU A 70 3.20 6.60 11.46
N PHE A 71 3.77 7.72 11.93
CA PHE A 71 4.33 8.78 11.10
C PHE A 71 5.47 8.28 10.22
N VAL A 72 6.43 7.59 10.82
CA VAL A 72 7.59 7.05 10.11
C VAL A 72 7.15 6.02 9.08
N GLY A 73 6.24 5.10 9.44
CA GLY A 73 5.71 4.10 8.51
C GLY A 73 4.97 4.70 7.32
N LEU A 74 4.10 5.69 7.56
CA LEU A 74 3.38 6.37 6.47
C LEU A 74 4.31 7.15 5.56
N SER A 75 5.28 7.88 6.14
CA SER A 75 6.25 8.67 5.39
C SER A 75 7.15 7.76 4.54
N ALA A 76 7.59 6.63 5.09
CA ALA A 76 8.40 5.66 4.37
C ALA A 76 7.62 4.99 3.22
N LEU A 77 6.36 4.58 3.47
CA LEU A 77 5.48 4.00 2.46
C LEU A 77 5.22 4.98 1.30
N TYR A 78 5.05 6.25 1.64
CA TYR A 78 4.86 7.32 0.69
C TYR A 78 6.10 7.52 -0.19
N MET A 79 7.27 7.65 0.42
CA MET A 79 8.53 7.78 -0.31
C MET A 79 8.75 6.57 -1.23
N ALA A 80 8.50 5.35 -0.75
CA ALA A 80 8.58 4.14 -1.56
C ALA A 80 7.63 4.16 -2.77
N SER A 81 6.41 4.67 -2.59
CA SER A 81 5.42 4.80 -3.67
C SER A 81 5.83 5.88 -4.69
N VAL A 82 6.37 7.01 -4.25
CA VAL A 82 6.90 8.06 -5.14
C VAL A 82 8.09 7.55 -5.95
N PHE A 83 9.04 6.85 -5.31
CA PHE A 83 10.19 6.26 -6.00
C PHE A 83 9.76 5.22 -7.04
N THR A 84 8.81 4.36 -6.69
CA THR A 84 8.20 3.40 -7.64
C THR A 84 7.59 4.11 -8.84
N PHE A 85 6.87 5.19 -8.59
CA PHE A 85 6.20 5.93 -9.64
C PHE A 85 7.22 6.61 -10.55
N LEU A 86 8.24 7.27 -10.00
CA LEU A 86 9.36 7.84 -10.76
C LEU A 86 10.07 6.78 -11.62
N ALA A 87 10.25 5.57 -11.08
CA ALA A 87 10.82 4.46 -11.83
C ALA A 87 9.97 4.04 -13.04
N LEU A 88 8.64 4.12 -12.97
CA LEU A 88 7.75 3.81 -14.11
C LEU A 88 8.02 4.71 -15.30
N PHE A 89 8.30 5.98 -15.03
CA PHE A 89 8.49 6.97 -16.06
C PHE A 89 9.92 7.03 -16.60
N MET A 90 10.92 6.63 -15.82
CA MET A 90 12.28 6.48 -16.35
C MET A 90 12.44 5.25 -17.25
N GLY A 91 11.59 4.23 -17.10
CA GLY A 91 11.68 2.97 -17.86
C GLY A 91 10.77 2.85 -19.08
N GLY A 92 9.74 3.69 -19.21
CA GLY A 92 8.80 3.62 -20.34
C GLY A 92 9.15 4.60 -21.45
N GLU A 93 9.18 4.15 -22.71
CA GLU A 93 9.21 4.98 -23.93
C GLU A 93 7.92 5.84 -24.12
N ILE A 94 7.21 6.14 -23.04
CA ILE A 94 6.16 7.16 -23.04
C ILE A 94 6.88 8.48 -23.29
N SER A 95 6.43 9.28 -24.25
CA SER A 95 7.08 10.56 -24.56
C SER A 95 7.42 11.29 -23.26
N GLU A 96 8.68 11.68 -23.08
CA GLU A 96 9.23 12.16 -21.81
C GLU A 96 8.32 13.21 -21.15
N ALA A 97 7.65 14.02 -21.97
CA ALA A 97 6.68 15.02 -21.56
C ALA A 97 5.40 14.45 -20.93
N VAL A 98 4.76 13.43 -21.52
CA VAL A 98 3.51 12.85 -20.98
C VAL A 98 3.80 12.12 -19.68
N GLY A 99 4.93 11.41 -19.63
CA GLY A 99 5.37 10.73 -18.43
C GLY A 99 5.65 11.70 -17.28
N MET A 100 6.38 12.79 -17.55
CA MET A 100 6.67 13.83 -16.58
C MET A 100 5.40 14.53 -16.06
N VAL A 101 4.44 14.85 -16.94
CA VAL A 101 3.18 15.52 -16.54
C VAL A 101 2.34 14.60 -15.65
N ALA A 102 2.18 13.33 -16.01
CA ALA A 102 1.51 12.33 -15.17
C ALA A 102 2.24 12.15 -13.83
N GLY A 103 3.58 12.09 -13.88
CA GLY A 103 4.52 12.17 -12.77
C GLY A 103 4.18 13.25 -11.75
N VAL A 104 4.15 14.49 -12.23
CA VAL A 104 3.92 15.70 -11.43
C VAL A 104 2.51 15.77 -10.89
N ILE A 105 1.49 15.44 -11.71
CA ILE A 105 0.08 15.46 -11.26
C ILE A 105 -0.14 14.41 -10.17
N LEU A 106 0.36 13.19 -10.36
CA LEU A 106 0.19 12.14 -9.37
C LEU A 106 0.97 12.45 -8.10
N THR A 107 2.21 12.93 -8.21
CA THR A 107 3.01 13.35 -7.05
C THR A 107 2.34 14.51 -6.32
N GLY A 108 1.85 15.52 -7.04
CA GLY A 108 1.15 16.67 -6.46
C GLY A 108 -0.14 16.28 -5.76
N THR A 109 -0.98 15.44 -6.39
CA THR A 109 -2.20 14.91 -5.76
C THR A 109 -1.89 14.06 -4.53
N LEU A 110 -0.83 13.26 -4.59
CA LEU A 110 -0.36 12.44 -3.47
C LEU A 110 0.14 13.32 -2.30
N ILE A 111 0.90 14.39 -2.59
CA ILE A 111 1.38 15.37 -1.58
C ILE A 111 0.18 16.05 -0.92
N ILE A 112 -0.79 16.50 -1.71
CA ILE A 112 -2.00 17.16 -1.21
C ILE A 112 -2.81 16.20 -0.35
N ALA A 113 -2.97 14.95 -0.78
CA ALA A 113 -3.64 13.91 0.00
C ALA A 113 -2.94 13.69 1.34
N VAL A 114 -1.61 13.58 1.36
CA VAL A 114 -0.85 13.43 2.61
C VAL A 114 -0.93 14.66 3.50
N ARG A 115 -0.84 15.87 2.95
CA ARG A 115 -1.00 17.10 3.74
C ARG A 115 -2.38 17.22 4.36
N LYS A 116 -3.43 16.84 3.64
CA LYS A 116 -4.79 16.78 4.19
C LYS A 116 -4.92 15.68 5.25
N MET A 117 -4.31 14.52 5.03
CA MET A 117 -4.32 13.42 5.99
C MET A 117 -3.51 13.72 7.25
N SER A 118 -2.41 14.47 7.16
CA SER A 118 -1.58 14.86 8.30
C SER A 118 -2.18 15.99 9.13
N ALA A 119 -3.00 16.85 8.50
CA ALA A 119 -3.74 17.92 9.16
C ALA A 119 -4.98 17.41 9.94
N SER A 120 -5.60 16.31 9.48
CA SER A 120 -6.61 15.61 10.28
C SER A 120 -5.90 14.68 11.26
N SER A 121 -6.33 14.60 12.52
CA SER A 121 -5.72 13.71 13.52
C SER A 121 -5.41 12.32 12.93
N TRP A 122 -4.14 11.92 12.97
CA TRP A 122 -3.58 10.69 12.41
C TRP A 122 -4.45 9.48 12.76
N SER A 123 -5.34 9.13 11.83
CA SER A 123 -6.35 8.09 12.02
C SER A 123 -5.92 6.82 11.32
N GLU A 124 -6.33 5.67 11.86
CA GLU A 124 -6.18 4.36 11.21
C GLU A 124 -6.66 4.38 9.74
N ARG A 125 -7.62 5.26 9.44
CA ARG A 125 -8.11 5.55 8.10
C ARG A 125 -7.00 6.07 7.18
N ALA A 126 -6.15 6.99 7.62
CA ALA A 126 -5.04 7.50 6.80
C ALA A 126 -4.03 6.40 6.42
N ILE A 127 -3.70 5.51 7.36
CA ILE A 127 -2.83 4.35 7.08
C ILE A 127 -3.48 3.44 6.04
N SER A 128 -4.75 3.11 6.24
CA SER A 128 -5.47 2.22 5.33
C SER A 128 -5.53 2.79 3.91
N ILE A 129 -5.72 4.10 3.76
CA ILE A 129 -5.67 4.79 2.47
C ILE A 129 -4.27 4.72 1.87
N GLY A 130 -3.21 4.96 2.66
CA GLY A 130 -1.84 4.80 2.21
C GLY A 130 -1.54 3.39 1.68
N CYS A 131 -2.05 2.36 2.36
CA CYS A 131 -1.92 0.97 1.91
C CYS A 131 -2.68 0.71 0.62
N VAL A 132 -3.89 1.27 0.45
CA VAL A 132 -4.66 1.16 -0.80
C VAL A 132 -3.89 1.80 -1.95
N VAL A 133 -3.36 3.01 -1.76
CA VAL A 133 -2.60 3.70 -2.80
C VAL A 133 -1.36 2.90 -3.18
N HIS A 134 -0.59 2.44 -2.20
CA HIS A 134 0.60 1.63 -2.45
C HIS A 134 0.26 0.32 -3.18
N ALA A 135 -0.83 -0.36 -2.80
CA ALA A 135 -1.28 -1.57 -3.47
C ALA A 135 -1.69 -1.33 -4.92
N THR A 136 -2.38 -0.23 -5.21
CA THR A 136 -2.73 0.15 -6.59
C THR A 136 -1.49 0.42 -7.44
N VAL A 137 -0.52 1.18 -6.90
CA VAL A 137 0.73 1.48 -7.61
C VAL A 137 1.53 0.19 -7.85
N SER A 138 1.63 -0.66 -6.84
CA SER A 138 2.33 -1.96 -6.92
C SER A 138 1.67 -2.90 -7.92
N LEU A 139 0.33 -2.93 -7.96
CA LEU A 139 -0.43 -3.71 -8.92
C LEU A 139 -0.21 -3.22 -10.34
N GLY A 140 -0.24 -1.90 -10.56
CA GLY A 140 0.05 -1.29 -11.86
C GLY A 140 1.46 -1.65 -12.33
N TRP A 141 2.47 -1.43 -11.49
CA TRP A 141 3.87 -1.78 -11.77
C TRP A 141 4.02 -3.27 -12.13
N SER A 142 3.51 -4.14 -11.25
CA SER A 142 3.67 -5.59 -11.43
C SER A 142 2.93 -6.09 -12.67
N SER A 143 1.79 -5.48 -13.02
CA SER A 143 1.04 -5.83 -14.23
C SER A 143 1.82 -5.48 -15.50
N LEU A 144 2.49 -4.32 -15.53
CA LEU A 144 3.35 -3.95 -16.66
C LEU A 144 4.45 -4.98 -16.89
N LEU A 145 5.12 -5.43 -15.82
CA LEU A 145 6.15 -6.47 -15.92
C LEU A 145 5.58 -7.86 -16.24
N ALA A 146 4.40 -8.19 -15.72
CA ALA A 146 3.80 -9.51 -15.88
C ALA A 146 3.26 -9.73 -17.30
N PHE A 147 2.79 -8.67 -17.96
CA PHE A 147 2.27 -8.73 -19.33
C PHE A 147 3.29 -8.29 -20.38
N ASP A 148 4.52 -7.97 -19.97
CA ASP A 148 5.63 -7.78 -20.89
C ASP A 148 5.99 -9.13 -21.55
N PRO A 149 6.38 -9.16 -22.85
CA PRO A 149 6.81 -10.38 -23.51
C PRO A 149 7.98 -11.10 -22.81
N GLU A 150 8.85 -10.34 -22.14
CA GLU A 150 9.98 -10.84 -21.36
C GLU A 150 9.66 -11.00 -19.85
N GLY A 151 8.38 -10.87 -19.49
CA GLY A 151 7.86 -11.04 -18.15
C GLY A 151 8.08 -12.45 -17.62
N LEU A 152 8.57 -12.56 -16.39
CA LEU A 152 8.84 -13.83 -15.73
C LEU A 152 7.83 -14.14 -14.61
N TRP A 153 7.87 -15.38 -14.12
CA TRP A 153 6.95 -15.86 -13.07
C TRP A 153 6.92 -14.96 -11.82
N GLY A 154 8.05 -14.37 -11.43
CA GLY A 154 8.10 -13.45 -10.29
C GLY A 154 7.16 -12.25 -10.43
N ALA A 155 6.93 -11.75 -11.65
CA ALA A 155 6.01 -10.65 -11.91
C ALA A 155 4.55 -11.08 -11.70
N MET A 156 4.17 -12.29 -12.10
CA MET A 156 2.83 -12.85 -11.84
C MET A 156 2.57 -13.02 -10.33
N VAL A 157 3.57 -13.49 -9.58
CA VAL A 157 3.48 -13.59 -8.11
C VAL A 157 3.31 -12.20 -7.49
N ALA A 158 4.04 -11.20 -7.99
CA ALA A 158 3.92 -9.80 -7.53
C ALA A 158 2.54 -9.20 -7.84
N VAL A 159 1.93 -9.51 -8.99
CA VAL A 159 0.53 -9.15 -9.32
C VAL A 159 -0.44 -9.79 -8.31
N GLY A 160 -0.27 -11.07 -8.01
CA GLY A 160 -1.07 -11.77 -7.00
C GLY A 160 -0.95 -11.15 -5.61
N ALA A 161 0.27 -10.89 -5.16
CA ALA A 161 0.55 -10.25 -3.87
C ALA A 161 -0.04 -8.84 -3.79
N SER A 162 0.14 -8.02 -4.83
CA SER A 162 -0.40 -6.66 -4.92
C SER A 162 -1.94 -6.65 -4.92
N SER A 163 -2.56 -7.60 -5.62
CA SER A 163 -4.02 -7.75 -5.63
C SER A 163 -4.56 -8.11 -4.25
N LEU A 164 -3.94 -9.10 -3.58
CA LEU A 164 -4.31 -9.48 -2.23
C LEU A 164 -4.16 -8.30 -1.26
N MET A 165 -3.06 -7.55 -1.39
CA MET A 165 -2.80 -6.34 -0.60
C MET A 165 -3.87 -5.29 -0.82
N LEU A 166 -4.31 -5.09 -2.06
CA LEU A 166 -5.37 -4.13 -2.40
C LEU A 166 -6.70 -4.50 -1.73
N PHE A 167 -7.13 -5.76 -1.84
CA PHE A 167 -8.36 -6.22 -1.19
C PHE A 167 -8.27 -6.13 0.34
N ALA A 168 -7.14 -6.52 0.93
CA ALA A 168 -6.90 -6.41 2.37
C ALA A 168 -6.92 -4.94 2.82
N ALA A 169 -6.30 -4.03 2.07
CA ALA A 169 -6.24 -2.61 2.38
C ALA A 169 -7.62 -1.94 2.25
N ILE A 170 -8.42 -2.28 1.23
CA ILE A 170 -9.81 -1.81 1.10
C ILE A 170 -10.65 -2.30 2.28
N GLY A 171 -10.55 -3.59 2.61
CA GLY A 171 -11.22 -4.17 3.78
C GLY A 171 -10.81 -3.47 5.07
N TYR A 172 -9.54 -3.10 5.20
CA TYR A 172 -9.03 -2.34 6.34
C TYR A 172 -9.62 -0.93 6.39
N ALA A 173 -9.67 -0.23 5.24
CA ALA A 173 -10.21 1.12 5.15
C ALA A 173 -11.70 1.19 5.48
N ILE A 174 -12.49 0.23 5.00
CA ILE A 174 -13.92 0.11 5.33
C ILE A 174 -14.11 -0.13 6.83
N GLY A 175 -13.30 -1.02 7.43
CA GLY A 175 -13.33 -1.28 8.87
C GLY A 175 -13.00 -0.04 9.69
N ALA A 176 -11.91 0.65 9.36
CA ALA A 176 -11.51 1.88 10.02
C ALA A 176 -12.57 2.99 9.89
N ALA A 177 -13.24 3.10 8.74
CA ALA A 177 -14.31 4.06 8.55
C ALA A 177 -15.57 3.71 9.37
N ALA A 178 -15.93 2.43 9.48
CA ALA A 178 -17.04 1.97 10.29
C ALA A 178 -16.80 2.23 11.79
N ASP A 179 -15.59 1.96 12.29
CA ASP A 179 -15.23 2.21 13.68
C ASP A 179 -15.22 3.72 14.01
N ALA A 180 -14.75 4.55 13.07
CA ALA A 180 -14.81 6.00 13.21
C ALA A 180 -16.26 6.52 13.32
N ARG A 181 -17.20 5.96 12.54
CA ARG A 181 -18.63 6.32 12.64
C ARG A 181 -19.23 5.94 13.99
N ARG A 182 -18.95 4.72 14.47
CA ARG A 182 -19.43 4.24 15.77
C ARG A 182 -18.92 5.10 16.93
N ALA A 183 -17.70 5.62 16.84
CA ALA A 183 -17.14 6.51 17.85
C ALA A 183 -17.86 7.87 17.93
N THR A 184 -18.56 8.28 16.86
CA THR A 184 -19.33 9.53 16.81
C THR A 184 -20.83 9.34 17.06
N GLU A 185 -21.33 8.10 17.01
CA GLU A 185 -22.74 7.82 17.30
C GLU A 185 -23.02 8.04 18.79
N PRO A 186 -24.02 8.87 19.15
CA PRO A 186 -24.36 9.09 20.54
C PRO A 186 -24.85 7.78 21.15
N VAL A 187 -24.31 7.43 22.33
CA VAL A 187 -24.76 6.26 23.09
C VAL A 187 -26.25 6.43 23.38
N PRO A 188 -27.13 5.52 22.96
CA PRO A 188 -28.56 5.64 23.24
C PRO A 188 -28.76 5.69 24.75
N LEU A 189 -29.43 6.74 25.22
CA LEU A 189 -29.74 6.89 26.64
C LEU A 189 -30.55 5.67 27.10
N PRO A 190 -30.28 5.12 28.31
CA PRO A 190 -31.06 4.01 28.82
C PRO A 190 -32.54 4.42 28.86
N THR A 191 -33.39 3.66 28.17
CA THR A 191 -34.83 3.87 28.21
C THR A 191 -35.32 3.59 29.63
N ALA A 192 -35.77 4.64 30.32
CA ALA A 192 -36.45 4.48 31.59
C ALA A 192 -37.67 3.58 31.37
N ARG A 193 -37.65 2.37 31.94
CA ARG A 193 -38.86 1.55 32.04
C ARG A 193 -39.74 2.19 33.10
N VAL A 194 -40.87 2.76 32.69
CA VAL A 194 -41.95 3.10 33.62
C VAL A 194 -42.54 1.77 34.08
N VAL A 195 -42.36 1.46 35.36
CA VAL A 195 -42.96 0.29 36.05
C VAL A 195 -44.12 0.79 36.88
#